data_AF-A0A965H0F8-F1
#
_entry.id   AF-A0A965H0F8-F1
#
_cell.length_a   1.000
_cell.length_b   1.000
_cell.length_c   1.000
_cell.angle_alpha   90.00
_cell.angle_beta   90.00
_cell.angle_gamma   90.00
#
_symmetry.space_group_name_H-M   'P 1'
#
loop_
_entity.id
_entity.type
_entity.pdbx_description
1 polymer ?
#
loop_
_entity_poly.entity_id
_entity_poly.type
_entity_poly.pdbx_seq_one_letter_code
_entity_poly.pdbx_strand_id
1 'polypeptide(L)'
;RDAGRDVTMARTRVAELDTRAAVFASGDTEASVVAEAVFSYWDLLLAQERAASAIEKVRMGERLLQEARALNRQGRLPQSEIWEVENNLGRFQAGLSEARQGVQERVNKLRTLLMTAANEAPASLRASDRLPAVRALQVPFEDAMRRAIERRDDYRMRKVMVEREGIQLAYANNQGLPKIDLVASYGMNGLELSAVKAQSFGAMNDFPSWTVGLQLSMPLGENRQARADVQAATLRRQDALLQLKALEVAIANDIDTGIGMLSSATERWTLWQEVAEREQRQLELERTRLSAGRSDMREILLREERAINARLAVVEQQVAWSKADILLEAAQGQLLDRWR
;
A
#
# COMPACT_ATOMS: atom_id res chain seq x y z
N ARG A 1 -35.68 3.32 -29.76
CA ARG A 1 -34.99 3.38 -28.47
C ARG A 1 -35.79 2.63 -27.44
N ASP A 2 -35.16 2.27 -26.33
CA ASP A 2 -35.70 1.50 -25.21
C ASP A 2 -36.26 0.10 -25.54
N ALA A 3 -35.89 -0.48 -26.68
CA ALA A 3 -36.28 -1.83 -27.08
C ALA A 3 -35.12 -2.82 -26.91
N GLY A 4 -35.45 -4.09 -26.64
CA GLY A 4 -34.49 -5.17 -26.50
C GLY A 4 -33.91 -5.30 -25.07
N ARG A 5 -33.51 -6.53 -24.72
CA ARG A 5 -33.02 -6.88 -23.38
C ARG A 5 -31.76 -6.12 -23.00
N ASP A 6 -30.85 -5.89 -23.95
CA ASP A 6 -29.57 -5.23 -23.68
C ASP A 6 -29.72 -3.76 -23.26
N VAL A 7 -30.73 -3.08 -23.80
CA VAL A 7 -31.01 -1.67 -23.49
C VAL A 7 -31.86 -1.55 -22.23
N THR A 8 -32.93 -2.33 -22.13
CA THR A 8 -33.85 -2.29 -20.99
C THR A 8 -33.16 -2.72 -19.69
N MET A 9 -32.25 -3.69 -19.76
CA MET A 9 -31.41 -4.12 -18.64
C MET A 9 -30.11 -3.33 -18.50
N ALA A 10 -29.82 -2.33 -19.34
CA ALA A 10 -28.54 -1.62 -19.32
C ALA A 10 -28.25 -1.02 -17.94
N ARG A 11 -29.25 -0.41 -17.29
CA ARG A 11 -29.12 0.15 -15.93
C ARG A 11 -28.79 -0.93 -14.90
N THR A 12 -29.47 -2.08 -14.97
CA THR A 12 -29.22 -3.22 -14.08
C THR A 12 -27.82 -3.78 -14.28
N ARG A 13 -27.39 -3.97 -15.53
CA ARG A 13 -26.04 -4.45 -15.85
C ARG A 13 -24.96 -3.46 -15.41
N VAL A 14 -25.17 -2.15 -15.59
CA VAL A 14 -24.26 -1.13 -15.06
C VAL A 14 -24.18 -1.23 -13.54
N ALA A 15 -25.30 -1.38 -12.83
CA ALA A 15 -25.30 -1.55 -11.38
C ALA A 15 -24.60 -2.84 -10.92
N GLU A 16 -24.75 -3.95 -11.67
CA GLU A 16 -24.03 -5.21 -11.42
C GLU A 16 -22.51 -5.04 -11.61
N LEU A 17 -22.08 -4.33 -12.68
CA LEU A 17 -20.67 -4.03 -12.92
C LEU A 17 -20.11 -3.06 -11.88
N ASP A 18 -20.86 -2.05 -11.46
CA ASP A 18 -20.47 -1.12 -10.39
C ASP A 18 -20.28 -1.89 -9.07
N THR A 19 -21.15 -2.86 -8.78
CA THR A 19 -21.00 -3.75 -7.61
C THR A 19 -19.73 -4.61 -7.72
N ARG A 20 -19.46 -5.20 -8.89
CA ARG A 20 -18.23 -5.98 -9.11
C ARG A 20 -16.97 -5.11 -8.99
N ALA A 21 -16.99 -3.89 -9.52
CA ALA A 21 -15.89 -2.94 -9.40
C ALA A 21 -15.65 -2.55 -7.93
N ALA A 22 -16.71 -2.36 -7.14
CA ALA A 22 -16.60 -2.07 -5.71
C ALA A 22 -15.95 -3.22 -4.92
N VAL A 23 -16.25 -4.48 -5.26
CA VAL A 23 -15.59 -5.65 -4.65
C VAL A 23 -14.09 -5.64 -4.93
N PHE A 24 -13.68 -5.39 -6.18
CA PHE A 24 -12.26 -5.29 -6.52
C PHE A 24 -11.59 -4.06 -5.87
N ALA A 25 -12.26 -2.91 -5.82
CA ALA A 25 -11.73 -1.73 -5.11
C ALA A 25 -11.50 -2.01 -3.62
N SER A 26 -12.38 -2.80 -2.99
CA SER A 26 -12.19 -3.24 -1.61
C SER A 26 -10.98 -4.16 -1.45
N GLY A 27 -10.77 -5.10 -2.37
CA GLY A 27 -9.60 -5.99 -2.35
C GLY A 27 -8.29 -5.26 -2.53
N ASP A 28 -8.26 -4.26 -3.43
CA ASP A 28 -7.10 -3.38 -3.62
C ASP A 28 -6.79 -2.53 -2.37
N THR A 29 -7.84 -2.00 -1.73
CA THR A 29 -7.71 -1.28 -0.46
C THR A 29 -7.19 -2.19 0.65
N GLU A 30 -7.72 -3.40 0.77
CA GLU A 30 -7.28 -4.42 1.74
C GLU A 30 -5.79 -4.74 1.53
N ALA A 31 -5.37 -5.02 0.29
CA ALA A 31 -3.98 -5.28 -0.05
C ALA A 31 -3.06 -4.09 0.31
N SER A 32 -3.49 -2.86 0.02
CA SER A 32 -2.74 -1.64 0.36
C SER A 32 -2.56 -1.46 1.86
N VAL A 33 -3.62 -1.69 2.65
CA VAL A 33 -3.58 -1.60 4.11
C VAL A 33 -2.67 -2.69 4.70
N VAL A 34 -2.76 -3.92 4.21
CA VAL A 34 -1.88 -5.02 4.64
C VAL A 34 -0.42 -4.71 4.30
N ALA A 35 -0.13 -4.19 3.11
CA ALA A 35 1.23 -3.80 2.73
C ALA A 35 1.79 -2.72 3.66
N GLU A 36 0.99 -1.68 3.96
CA GLU A 36 1.40 -0.61 4.87
C GLU A 36 1.64 -1.13 6.30
N ALA A 37 0.79 -2.05 6.78
CA ALA A 37 0.96 -2.68 8.09
C ALA A 37 2.26 -3.49 8.16
N VAL A 38 2.53 -4.32 7.15
CA VAL A 38 3.76 -5.12 7.06
C VAL A 38 5.00 -4.23 6.98
N PHE A 39 4.97 -3.15 6.17
CA PHE A 39 6.09 -2.20 6.12
C PHE A 39 6.31 -1.48 7.45
N SER A 40 5.24 -1.05 8.11
CA SER A 40 5.31 -0.38 9.41
C SER A 40 5.84 -1.31 10.49
N TYR A 41 5.55 -2.61 10.41
CA TYR A 41 6.12 -3.63 11.27
C TYR A 41 7.63 -3.78 11.08
N TRP A 42 8.08 -3.96 9.84
CA TRP A 42 9.51 -4.06 9.51
C TRP A 42 10.28 -2.79 9.87
N ASP A 43 9.64 -1.64 9.74
CA ASP A 43 10.16 -0.35 10.20
C ASP A 43 10.36 -0.28 11.72
N LEU A 44 9.40 -0.79 12.50
CA LEU A 44 9.55 -0.88 13.95
C LEU A 44 10.69 -1.82 14.31
N LEU A 45 10.78 -2.99 13.68
CA LEU A 45 11.85 -3.95 13.92
C LEU A 45 13.23 -3.31 13.67
N LEU A 46 13.41 -2.63 12.54
CA LEU A 46 14.67 -1.95 12.25
C LEU A 46 14.97 -0.81 13.23
N ALA A 47 13.97 -0.04 13.65
CA ALA A 47 14.16 1.00 14.66
C ALA A 47 14.62 0.40 16.01
N GLN A 48 14.12 -0.78 16.37
CA GLN A 48 14.54 -1.50 17.59
C GLN A 48 15.98 -1.98 17.49
N GLU A 49 16.41 -2.50 16.35
CA GLU A 49 17.80 -2.91 16.09
C GLU A 49 18.76 -1.71 16.11
N ARG A 50 18.34 -0.56 15.57
CA ARG A 50 19.09 0.70 15.69
C ARG A 50 19.24 1.16 17.14
N ALA A 51 18.18 1.05 17.94
CA ALA A 51 18.24 1.34 19.37
C ALA A 51 19.15 0.35 20.12
N ALA A 52 19.11 -0.94 19.78
CA ALA A 52 20.01 -1.95 20.35
C ALA A 52 21.48 -1.65 20.04
N SER A 53 21.79 -1.29 18.78
CA SER A 53 23.11 -0.86 18.34
C SER A 53 23.57 0.42 19.08
N ALA A 54 22.68 1.40 19.27
CA ALA A 54 23.00 2.61 20.03
C ALA A 54 23.28 2.32 21.52
N ILE A 55 22.54 1.39 22.13
CA ILE A 55 22.83 0.91 23.50
C ILE A 55 24.22 0.27 23.57
N GLU A 56 24.59 -0.54 22.57
CA GLU A 56 25.92 -1.16 22.49
C GLU A 56 27.03 -0.10 22.42
N LYS A 57 26.87 0.95 21.61
CA LYS A 57 27.82 2.06 21.52
C LYS A 57 27.98 2.84 22.83
N VAL A 58 26.88 3.08 23.55
CA VAL A 58 26.94 3.74 24.87
C VAL A 58 27.73 2.87 25.86
N ARG A 59 27.43 1.57 25.93
CA ARG A 59 28.17 0.64 26.81
C ARG A 59 29.65 0.56 26.45
N MET A 60 29.96 0.56 25.16
CA MET A 60 31.34 0.67 24.67
C MET A 60 31.99 1.95 25.18
N GLY A 61 31.38 3.12 24.96
CA GLY A 61 31.92 4.41 25.41
C GLY A 61 32.13 4.49 26.92
N GLU A 62 31.20 3.95 27.71
CA GLU A 62 31.33 3.88 29.18
C GLU A 62 32.52 3.03 29.62
N ARG A 63 32.69 1.83 29.03
CA ARG A 63 33.83 0.96 29.30
C ARG A 63 35.15 1.64 28.92
N LEU A 64 35.21 2.22 27.72
CA LEU A 64 36.41 2.90 27.23
C LEU A 64 36.79 4.10 28.12
N LEU A 65 35.81 4.83 28.65
CA LEU A 65 36.03 5.92 29.58
C LEU A 65 36.61 5.44 30.92
N GLN A 66 36.12 4.32 31.45
CA GLN A 66 36.65 3.72 32.68
C GLN A 66 38.12 3.31 32.51
N GLU A 67 38.45 2.69 31.38
CA GLU A 67 39.82 2.29 31.03
C GLU A 67 40.74 3.51 30.84
N ALA A 68 40.28 4.54 30.11
CA ALA A 68 41.03 5.78 29.91
C ALA A 68 41.35 6.50 31.23
N ARG A 69 40.37 6.59 32.15
CA ARG A 69 40.56 7.15 33.50
C ARG A 69 41.53 6.32 34.35
N ALA A 70 41.55 5.00 34.18
CA ALA A 70 42.52 4.14 34.86
C ALA A 70 43.96 4.40 34.35
N LEU A 71 44.15 4.52 33.04
CA LEU A 71 45.46 4.79 32.43
C LEU A 71 45.99 6.20 32.76
N ASN A 72 45.13 7.23 32.79
CA ASN A 72 45.54 8.58 33.19
C ASN A 72 45.99 8.62 34.66
N ARG A 73 45.30 7.92 35.58
CA ARG A 73 45.74 7.81 36.99
C ARG A 73 47.14 7.19 37.15
N GLN A 74 47.59 6.40 36.16
CA GLN A 74 48.93 5.82 36.10
C GLN A 74 49.93 6.73 35.37
N GLY A 75 49.52 7.92 34.92
CA GLY A 75 50.34 8.84 34.10
C GLY A 75 50.57 8.36 32.66
N ARG A 76 49.78 7.39 32.19
CA ARG A 76 49.99 6.72 30.88
C ARG A 76 49.08 7.23 29.76
N LEU A 77 48.16 8.14 30.07
CA LEU A 77 47.23 8.73 29.11
C LEU A 77 47.00 10.21 29.46
N PRO A 78 47.14 11.16 28.52
CA PRO A 78 46.91 12.58 28.79
C PRO A 78 45.42 12.90 29.01
N GLN A 79 45.15 13.99 29.73
CA GLN A 79 43.77 14.43 30.03
C GLN A 79 42.94 14.75 28.77
N SER A 80 43.58 15.19 27.68
CA SER A 80 42.91 15.47 26.40
C SER A 80 42.23 14.24 25.81
N GLU A 81 42.82 13.06 25.96
CA GLU A 81 42.26 11.79 25.47
C GLU A 81 41.02 11.37 26.27
N ILE A 82 40.98 11.69 27.58
CA ILE A 82 39.77 11.49 28.38
C ILE A 82 38.64 12.37 27.84
N TRP A 83 38.91 13.64 27.57
CA TRP A 83 37.89 14.55 27.03
C TRP A 83 37.37 14.08 25.67
N GLU A 84 38.22 13.50 24.83
CA GLU A 84 37.79 12.91 23.56
C GLU A 84 36.84 11.72 23.75
N VAL A 85 37.15 10.81 24.67
CA VAL A 85 36.29 9.67 25.01
C VAL A 85 34.97 10.14 25.65
N GLU A 86 35.02 11.13 26.55
CA GLU A 86 33.82 11.74 27.15
C GLU A 86 32.92 12.40 26.10
N ASN A 87 33.52 13.13 25.14
CA ASN A 87 32.79 13.72 24.03
C ASN A 87 32.11 12.66 23.15
N ASN A 88 32.80 11.56 22.84
CA ASN A 88 32.23 10.46 22.06
C ASN A 88 31.10 9.74 22.82
N LEU A 89 31.26 9.51 24.13
CA LEU A 89 30.19 8.97 24.96
C LEU A 89 28.96 9.89 24.95
N GLY A 90 29.15 11.21 25.07
CA GLY A 90 28.06 12.18 24.93
C GLY A 90 27.34 12.09 23.58
N ARG A 91 28.08 11.90 22.48
CA ARG A 91 27.51 11.66 21.14
C ARG A 91 26.71 10.36 21.07
N PHE A 92 27.21 9.28 21.66
CA PHE A 92 26.48 8.00 21.70
C PHE A 92 25.21 8.09 22.55
N GLN A 93 25.24 8.81 23.67
CA GLN A 93 24.05 9.03 24.51
C GLN A 93 23.00 9.87 23.77
N ALA A 94 23.40 10.91 23.04
CA ALA A 94 22.52 11.68 22.17
C ALA A 94 21.90 10.78 21.08
N GLY A 95 22.71 9.97 20.39
CA GLY A 95 22.23 9.03 19.38
C GLY A 95 21.29 7.95 19.93
N LEU A 96 21.49 7.49 21.17
CA LEU A 96 20.54 6.59 21.83
C LEU A 96 19.20 7.28 22.12
N SER A 97 19.21 8.55 22.52
CA SER A 97 17.99 9.33 22.71
C SER A 97 17.20 9.43 21.40
N GLU A 98 17.88 9.75 20.29
CA GLU A 98 17.27 9.81 18.96
C GLU A 98 16.73 8.44 18.51
N ALA A 99 17.50 7.36 18.68
CA ALA A 99 17.05 6.02 18.33
C ALA A 99 15.81 5.58 19.13
N ARG A 100 15.73 5.94 20.41
CA ARG A 100 14.54 5.69 21.25
C ARG A 100 13.33 6.47 20.78
N GLN A 101 13.50 7.73 20.40
CA GLN A 101 12.44 8.52 19.79
C GLN A 101 11.96 7.86 18.50
N GLY A 102 12.89 7.41 17.63
CA GLY A 102 12.56 6.71 16.39
C GLY A 102 11.73 5.44 16.62
N VAL A 103 12.04 4.64 17.65
CA VAL A 103 11.21 3.49 18.04
C VAL A 103 9.80 3.94 18.41
N GLN A 104 9.67 4.98 19.24
CA GLN A 104 8.37 5.47 19.69
C GLN A 104 7.50 5.98 18.52
N GLU A 105 8.10 6.65 17.53
CA GLU A 105 7.41 7.09 16.31
C GLU A 105 6.87 5.91 15.51
N ARG A 106 7.66 4.84 15.33
CA ARG A 106 7.19 3.63 14.61
C ARG A 106 6.12 2.85 15.38
N VAL A 107 6.22 2.81 16.72
CA VAL A 107 5.15 2.28 17.57
C VAL A 107 3.86 3.08 17.38
N ASN A 108 3.93 4.41 17.36
CA ASN A 108 2.74 5.26 17.17
C ASN A 108 2.15 5.12 15.76
N LYS A 109 2.98 4.93 14.72
CA LYS A 109 2.48 4.61 13.37
C LYS A 109 1.66 3.31 13.36
N LEU A 110 2.15 2.26 14.01
CA LEU A 110 1.42 1.00 14.15
C LEU A 110 0.14 1.16 14.97
N ARG A 111 0.18 1.94 16.05
CA ARG A 111 -1.02 2.27 16.84
C ARG A 111 -2.11 2.93 16.00
N THR A 112 -1.75 3.86 15.10
CA THR A 112 -2.69 4.48 14.15
C THR A 112 -3.35 3.43 13.24
N LEU A 113 -2.56 2.49 12.70
CA LEU A 113 -3.09 1.40 11.87
C LEU A 113 -4.00 0.44 12.66
N LEU A 114 -3.72 0.24 13.95
CA LEU A 114 -4.54 -0.54 14.87
C LEU A 114 -5.67 0.27 15.52
N MET A 115 -5.87 1.52 15.11
CA MET A 115 -6.87 2.44 15.66
C MET A 115 -6.84 2.54 17.20
N THR A 116 -5.65 2.47 17.80
CA THR A 116 -5.46 2.45 19.25
C THR A 116 -4.74 3.72 19.70
N ALA A 117 -5.24 4.43 20.71
CA ALA A 117 -4.55 5.62 21.21
C ALA A 117 -3.40 5.28 22.16
N ALA A 118 -2.39 6.17 22.24
CA ALA A 118 -1.21 5.94 23.07
C ALA A 118 -1.52 5.86 24.59
N ASN A 119 -2.59 6.51 25.04
CA ASN A 119 -3.07 6.50 26.42
C ASN A 119 -3.96 5.29 26.76
N GLU A 120 -4.49 4.59 25.76
CA GLU A 120 -5.38 3.43 25.92
C GLU A 120 -4.59 2.12 26.04
N ALA A 121 -3.47 2.01 25.32
CA ALA A 121 -2.57 0.85 25.35
C ALA A 121 -1.16 1.24 25.81
N PRO A 122 -0.93 1.34 27.14
CA PRO A 122 0.38 1.71 27.70
C PRO A 122 1.44 0.62 27.47
N ALA A 123 1.04 -0.63 27.20
CA ALA A 123 1.96 -1.68 26.78
C ALA A 123 2.64 -1.27 25.46
N SER A 124 3.98 -1.31 25.44
CA SER A 124 4.75 -0.97 24.24
C SER A 124 4.60 -2.08 23.21
N LEU A 125 3.96 -1.79 22.07
CA LEU A 125 4.04 -2.67 20.90
C LEU A 125 5.52 -2.90 20.56
N ARG A 126 5.87 -4.16 20.33
CA ARG A 126 7.25 -4.56 20.01
C ARG A 126 7.23 -5.58 18.89
N ALA A 127 8.09 -5.39 17.89
CA ALA A 127 8.37 -6.43 16.93
C ALA A 127 9.16 -7.55 17.62
N SER A 128 8.66 -8.78 17.51
CA SER A 128 9.21 -9.95 18.20
C SER A 128 9.77 -11.00 17.24
N ASP A 129 9.54 -10.87 15.95
CA ASP A 129 10.00 -11.84 14.98
C ASP A 129 11.52 -11.86 14.85
N ARG A 130 12.02 -12.99 14.38
CA ARG A 130 13.43 -13.12 13.99
C ARG A 130 13.70 -12.24 12.78
N LEU A 131 14.95 -11.79 12.68
CA LEU A 131 15.44 -11.11 11.48
C LEU A 131 15.15 -11.97 10.24
N PRO A 132 14.69 -11.34 9.15
CA PRO A 132 14.26 -12.07 7.99
C PRO A 132 15.45 -12.71 7.26
N ALA A 133 15.24 -13.93 6.78
CA ALA A 133 16.25 -14.65 6.02
C ALA A 133 16.27 -14.15 4.58
N VAL A 134 17.41 -13.62 4.14
CA VAL A 134 17.64 -13.22 2.76
C VAL A 134 17.81 -14.46 1.90
N ARG A 135 17.09 -14.50 0.78
CA ARG A 135 17.16 -15.59 -0.20
C ARG A 135 17.40 -14.99 -1.59
N ALA A 136 18.26 -15.64 -2.37
CA ALA A 136 18.39 -15.35 -3.79
C ALA A 136 17.16 -15.88 -4.52
N LEU A 137 16.14 -15.02 -4.67
CA LEU A 137 14.94 -15.30 -5.44
C LEU A 137 15.14 -14.80 -6.86
N GLN A 138 14.92 -15.66 -7.85
CA GLN A 138 14.82 -15.26 -9.25
C GLN A 138 13.35 -15.27 -9.64
N VAL A 139 12.84 -14.09 -9.96
CA VAL A 139 11.46 -13.90 -10.41
C VAL A 139 11.51 -13.38 -11.85
N PRO A 140 11.18 -14.21 -12.85
CA PRO A 140 11.11 -13.75 -14.23
C PRO A 140 10.03 -12.66 -14.38
N PHE A 141 10.37 -11.58 -15.07
CA PHE A 141 9.47 -10.44 -15.30
C PHE A 141 8.14 -10.87 -15.94
N GLU A 142 8.21 -11.69 -16.99
CA GLU A 142 7.02 -12.17 -17.72
C GLU A 142 6.05 -12.96 -16.83
N ASP A 143 6.58 -13.80 -15.94
CA ASP A 143 5.77 -14.57 -15.01
C ASP A 143 5.12 -13.68 -13.96
N ALA A 144 5.86 -12.68 -13.45
CA ALA A 144 5.33 -11.68 -12.53
C ALA A 144 4.23 -10.82 -13.18
N MET A 145 4.44 -10.39 -14.43
CA MET A 145 3.47 -9.58 -15.17
C MET A 145 2.19 -10.37 -15.46
N ARG A 146 2.31 -11.64 -15.85
CA ARG A 146 1.16 -12.53 -16.04
C ARG A 146 0.34 -12.65 -14.75
N ARG A 147 1.00 -12.92 -13.62
CA ARG A 147 0.33 -12.98 -12.31
C ARG A 147 -0.37 -11.66 -11.98
N ALA A 148 0.28 -10.54 -12.22
CA ALA A 148 -0.27 -9.22 -11.91
C ALA A 148 -1.56 -8.93 -12.71
N ILE A 149 -1.56 -9.15 -14.02
CA ILE A 149 -2.75 -8.98 -14.87
C ILE A 149 -3.89 -9.91 -14.45
N GLU A 150 -3.55 -11.13 -14.04
CA GLU A 150 -4.55 -12.12 -13.64
C GLU A 150 -5.14 -11.85 -12.25
N ARG A 151 -4.34 -11.39 -11.29
CA ARG A 151 -4.69 -11.38 -9.86
C ARG A 151 -4.97 -10.00 -9.28
N ARG A 152 -4.33 -8.93 -9.78
CA ARG A 152 -4.50 -7.61 -9.15
C ARG A 152 -5.93 -7.09 -9.28
N ASP A 153 -6.46 -6.63 -8.16
CA ASP A 153 -7.83 -6.17 -8.10
C ASP A 153 -8.01 -4.78 -8.72
N ASP A 154 -7.02 -3.88 -8.66
CA ASP A 154 -7.04 -2.60 -9.38
C ASP A 154 -7.18 -2.77 -10.90
N TYR A 155 -6.45 -3.72 -11.49
CA TYR A 155 -6.53 -4.06 -12.91
C TYR A 155 -7.91 -4.63 -13.27
N ARG A 156 -8.40 -5.59 -12.48
CA ARG A 156 -9.73 -6.18 -12.66
C ARG A 156 -10.86 -5.15 -12.56
N MET A 157 -10.75 -4.23 -11.60
CA MET A 157 -11.67 -3.10 -11.45
C MET A 157 -11.67 -2.22 -12.71
N ARG A 158 -10.49 -1.80 -13.20
CA ARG A 158 -10.40 -0.97 -14.42
C ARG A 158 -10.95 -1.67 -15.65
N LYS A 159 -10.73 -2.98 -15.77
CA LYS A 159 -11.30 -3.79 -16.85
C LYS A 159 -12.83 -3.82 -16.80
N VAL A 160 -13.42 -3.94 -15.61
CA VAL A 160 -14.88 -3.84 -15.40
C VAL A 160 -15.41 -2.44 -15.76
N MET A 161 -14.67 -1.38 -15.44
CA MET A 161 -15.05 -0.01 -15.82
C MET A 161 -15.06 0.20 -17.33
N VAL A 162 -14.12 -0.40 -18.08
CA VAL A 162 -14.15 -0.39 -19.56
C VAL A 162 -15.40 -1.09 -20.10
N GLU A 163 -15.78 -2.23 -19.52
CA GLU A 163 -16.99 -2.96 -19.88
C GLU A 163 -18.25 -2.12 -19.63
N ARG A 164 -18.30 -1.46 -18.47
CA ARG A 164 -19.38 -0.53 -18.09
C ARG A 164 -19.56 0.60 -19.10
N GLU A 165 -18.49 1.27 -19.50
CA GLU A 165 -18.56 2.33 -20.52
C GLU A 165 -18.98 1.79 -21.90
N GLY A 166 -18.66 0.52 -22.20
CA GLY A 166 -19.18 -0.19 -23.36
C GLY A 166 -20.71 -0.32 -23.37
N ILE A 167 -21.30 -0.68 -22.22
CA ILE A 167 -22.76 -0.76 -22.06
C ILE A 167 -23.41 0.62 -22.19
N GLN A 168 -22.81 1.66 -21.61
CA GLN A 168 -23.32 3.03 -21.73
C GLN A 168 -23.27 3.54 -23.16
N LEU A 169 -22.22 3.25 -23.91
CA LEU A 169 -22.13 3.57 -25.33
C LEU A 169 -23.22 2.87 -26.15
N ALA A 170 -23.46 1.58 -25.89
CA ALA A 170 -24.54 0.84 -26.55
C ALA A 170 -25.93 1.44 -26.23
N TYR A 171 -26.16 1.83 -24.97
CA TYR A 171 -27.37 2.51 -24.56
C TYR A 171 -27.54 3.87 -25.25
N ALA A 172 -26.49 4.70 -25.29
CA ALA A 172 -26.51 6.01 -25.96
C ALA A 172 -26.81 5.89 -27.45
N ASN A 173 -26.22 4.91 -28.15
CA ASN A 173 -26.53 4.62 -29.55
C ASN A 173 -28.01 4.31 -29.74
N ASN A 174 -28.58 3.51 -28.84
CA ASN A 174 -29.99 3.17 -28.91
C ASN A 174 -30.91 4.37 -28.61
N GLN A 175 -30.52 5.33 -27.78
CA GLN A 175 -31.34 6.52 -27.45
C GLN A 175 -31.63 7.44 -28.65
N GLY A 176 -30.90 7.29 -29.76
CA GLY A 176 -31.18 7.98 -31.01
C GLY A 176 -32.31 7.38 -31.85
N LEU A 177 -32.77 6.16 -31.54
CA LEU A 177 -33.77 5.43 -32.35
C LEU A 177 -35.22 5.82 -31.97
N PRO A 178 -36.22 5.71 -32.88
CA PRO A 178 -37.63 5.91 -32.55
C PRO A 178 -38.12 5.01 -31.41
N LYS A 179 -38.97 5.54 -30.50
CA LYS A 179 -39.54 4.83 -29.34
C LYS A 179 -41.00 4.47 -29.62
N ILE A 180 -41.42 3.25 -29.29
CA ILE A 180 -42.83 2.84 -29.29
C ILE A 180 -43.16 2.34 -27.89
N ASP A 181 -44.11 3.00 -27.23
CA ASP A 181 -44.61 2.61 -25.91
C ASP A 181 -46.03 2.04 -26.03
N LEU A 182 -46.29 0.94 -25.33
CA LEU A 182 -47.65 0.47 -25.06
C LEU A 182 -48.11 1.10 -23.74
N VAL A 183 -49.15 1.92 -23.81
CA VAL A 183 -49.73 2.58 -22.64
C VAL A 183 -51.11 1.97 -22.39
N ALA A 184 -51.28 1.39 -21.21
CA ALA A 184 -52.56 0.88 -20.75
C ALA A 184 -52.90 1.51 -19.40
N SER A 185 -54.15 1.92 -19.23
CA SER A 185 -54.66 2.42 -17.95
C SER A 185 -56.02 1.81 -17.64
N TYR A 186 -56.29 1.62 -16.35
CA TYR A 186 -57.56 1.16 -15.82
C TYR A 186 -57.85 1.97 -14.56
N GLY A 187 -59.05 2.51 -14.45
CA GLY A 187 -59.48 3.36 -13.35
C GLY A 187 -60.99 3.30 -13.17
N MET A 188 -61.45 3.77 -12.01
CA MET A 188 -62.85 3.80 -11.64
C MET A 188 -63.20 5.26 -11.39
N ASN A 189 -64.26 5.77 -12.02
CA ASN A 189 -64.68 7.16 -11.87
C ASN A 189 -66.05 7.21 -11.22
N GLY A 190 -66.27 8.12 -10.27
CA GLY A 190 -67.61 8.38 -9.73
C GLY A 190 -68.23 9.54 -10.46
N LEU A 191 -69.20 9.27 -11.34
CA LEU A 191 -69.90 10.29 -12.09
C LEU A 191 -71.25 10.61 -11.42
N GLU A 192 -71.21 11.52 -10.45
CA GLU A 192 -72.36 11.92 -9.64
C GLU A 192 -72.45 13.44 -9.47
N LEU A 193 -73.67 13.96 -9.32
CA LEU A 193 -73.92 15.39 -9.10
C LEU A 193 -73.48 15.87 -7.72
N SER A 194 -73.47 14.97 -6.73
CA SER A 194 -72.98 15.24 -5.37
C SER A 194 -71.52 14.82 -5.25
N ALA A 195 -70.63 15.76 -4.93
CA ALA A 195 -69.20 15.49 -4.74
C ALA A 195 -68.90 14.39 -3.71
N VAL A 196 -69.71 14.30 -2.64
CA VAL A 196 -69.56 13.28 -1.58
C VAL A 196 -70.00 11.90 -2.09
N LYS A 197 -71.05 11.83 -2.92
CA LYS A 197 -71.51 10.55 -3.52
C LYS A 197 -70.59 10.09 -4.65
N ALA A 198 -70.05 11.01 -5.44
CA ALA A 198 -69.04 10.73 -6.46
C ALA A 198 -67.78 10.09 -5.88
N GLN A 199 -67.48 10.34 -4.60
CA GLN A 199 -66.36 9.71 -3.91
C GLN A 199 -66.71 8.36 -3.25
N SER A 200 -67.97 7.92 -3.33
CA SER A 200 -68.38 6.63 -2.76
C SER A 200 -67.91 5.46 -3.64
N PHE A 201 -67.46 4.38 -2.99
CA PHE A 201 -66.97 3.18 -3.68
C PHE A 201 -68.02 2.56 -4.62
N GLY A 202 -69.31 2.65 -4.25
CA GLY A 202 -70.42 2.21 -5.10
C GLY A 202 -70.54 3.02 -6.39
N ALA A 203 -70.57 4.36 -6.28
CA ALA A 203 -70.68 5.23 -7.46
C ALA A 203 -69.44 5.17 -8.36
N MET A 204 -68.25 4.94 -7.80
CA MET A 204 -67.02 4.75 -8.61
C MET A 204 -67.03 3.43 -9.39
N ASN A 205 -67.63 2.38 -8.83
CA ASN A 205 -67.66 1.05 -9.43
C ASN A 205 -68.57 0.95 -10.66
N ASP A 206 -69.55 1.84 -10.77
CA ASP A 206 -70.51 1.85 -11.87
C ASP A 206 -69.92 2.43 -13.17
N PHE A 207 -68.79 3.16 -13.11
CA PHE A 207 -68.13 3.74 -14.29
C PHE A 207 -66.64 3.37 -14.37
N PRO A 208 -66.32 2.09 -14.67
CA PRO A 208 -64.95 1.70 -14.99
C PRO A 208 -64.51 2.34 -16.32
N SER A 209 -63.31 2.92 -16.32
CA SER A 209 -62.65 3.47 -17.51
C SER A 209 -61.35 2.73 -17.76
N TRP A 210 -61.12 2.31 -19.00
CA TRP A 210 -59.85 1.75 -19.43
C TRP A 210 -59.43 2.36 -20.76
N THR A 211 -58.11 2.52 -20.95
CA THR A 211 -57.54 2.96 -22.22
C THR A 211 -56.34 2.10 -22.57
N VAL A 212 -56.22 1.73 -23.84
CA VAL A 212 -55.04 1.05 -24.39
C VAL A 212 -54.66 1.79 -25.66
N GLY A 213 -53.40 2.17 -25.78
CA GLY A 213 -52.89 2.90 -26.94
C GLY A 213 -51.40 2.65 -27.17
N LEU A 214 -50.98 2.85 -28.42
CA LEU A 214 -49.57 2.86 -28.80
C LEU A 214 -49.11 4.31 -28.97
N GLN A 215 -48.00 4.66 -28.35
CA GLN A 215 -47.39 5.99 -28.46
C GLN A 215 -46.05 5.87 -29.19
N LEU A 216 -45.97 6.45 -30.39
CA LEU A 216 -44.73 6.54 -31.18
C LEU A 216 -44.08 7.91 -30.95
N SER A 217 -42.83 7.90 -30.50
CA SER A 217 -41.99 9.10 -30.36
C SER A 217 -40.78 8.99 -31.27
N MET A 218 -40.67 9.89 -32.24
CA MET A 218 -39.52 9.96 -33.14
C MET A 218 -39.00 11.40 -33.22
N PRO A 219 -37.68 11.62 -33.21
CA PRO A 219 -37.12 12.94 -33.47
C PRO A 219 -37.41 13.32 -34.93
N LEU A 220 -37.92 14.53 -35.17
CA LEU A 220 -38.08 15.09 -36.50
C LEU A 220 -36.79 15.82 -36.88
N GLY A 221 -36.13 15.40 -37.97
CA GLY A 221 -34.86 15.98 -38.44
C GLY A 221 -33.62 15.40 -37.76
N GLU A 222 -32.53 16.17 -37.73
CA GLU A 222 -31.25 15.74 -37.15
C GLU A 222 -31.28 15.81 -35.60
N ASN A 223 -31.13 14.65 -34.95
CA ASN A 223 -31.05 14.57 -33.50
C ASN A 223 -29.62 14.87 -33.00
N ARG A 224 -29.25 16.17 -32.94
CA ARG A 224 -27.92 16.63 -32.50
C ARG A 224 -27.58 16.22 -31.07
N GLN A 225 -28.56 16.20 -30.17
CA GLN A 225 -28.36 15.77 -28.78
C GLN A 225 -27.92 14.31 -28.73
N ALA A 226 -28.63 13.40 -29.40
CA ALA A 226 -28.25 11.99 -29.42
C ALA A 226 -26.86 11.77 -30.05
N ARG A 227 -26.48 12.54 -31.08
CA ARG A 227 -25.13 12.49 -31.65
C ARG A 227 -24.07 12.92 -30.63
N ALA A 228 -24.31 14.01 -29.92
CA ALA A 228 -23.42 14.49 -28.87
C ALA A 228 -23.28 13.47 -27.71
N ASP A 229 -24.38 12.84 -27.30
CA ASP A 229 -24.40 11.82 -26.24
C ASP A 229 -23.59 10.58 -26.64
N VAL A 230 -23.72 10.11 -27.88
CA VAL A 230 -22.92 9.00 -28.43
C VAL A 230 -21.44 9.37 -28.50
N GLN A 231 -21.12 10.58 -28.96
CA GLN A 231 -19.74 11.06 -29.01
C GLN A 231 -19.12 11.14 -27.61
N ALA A 232 -19.86 11.68 -26.63
CA ALA A 232 -19.43 11.73 -25.25
C ALA A 232 -19.21 10.33 -24.65
N ALA A 233 -20.14 9.39 -24.88
CA ALA A 233 -19.97 8.01 -24.42
C ALA A 233 -18.79 7.29 -25.09
N THR A 234 -18.53 7.60 -26.37
CA THR A 234 -17.36 7.07 -27.09
C THR A 234 -16.06 7.56 -26.44
N LEU A 235 -15.97 8.86 -26.13
CA LEU A 235 -14.82 9.46 -25.47
C LEU A 235 -14.62 8.89 -24.05
N ARG A 236 -15.70 8.69 -23.27
CA ARG A 236 -15.60 8.05 -21.94
C ARG A 236 -15.04 6.63 -22.02
N ARG A 237 -15.49 5.84 -23.00
CA ARG A 237 -14.95 4.49 -23.22
C ARG A 237 -13.48 4.52 -23.63
N GLN A 238 -13.09 5.47 -24.49
CA GLN A 238 -11.69 5.66 -24.89
C GLN A 238 -10.81 6.05 -23.69
N ASP A 239 -11.28 6.99 -22.85
CA ASP A 239 -10.61 7.39 -21.62
C ASP A 239 -10.44 6.19 -20.66
N ALA A 240 -11.49 5.39 -20.45
CA ALA A 240 -11.41 4.18 -19.64
C ALA A 240 -10.38 3.16 -20.17
N LEU A 241 -10.29 2.99 -21.49
CA LEU A 241 -9.27 2.13 -22.12
C LEU A 241 -7.85 2.67 -21.92
N LEU A 242 -7.66 3.99 -22.05
CA LEU A 242 -6.37 4.64 -21.82
C LEU A 242 -5.95 4.52 -20.35
N GLN A 243 -6.87 4.66 -19.41
CA GLN A 243 -6.61 4.46 -17.98
C GLN A 243 -6.21 3.01 -17.66
N LEU A 244 -6.88 2.03 -18.28
CA LEU A 244 -6.47 0.62 -18.16
C LEU A 244 -5.06 0.41 -18.72
N LYS A 245 -4.75 1.00 -19.87
CA LYS A 245 -3.41 0.88 -20.49
C LYS A 245 -2.32 1.58 -19.66
N ALA A 246 -2.61 2.74 -19.10
CA ALA A 246 -1.71 3.45 -18.19
C ALA A 246 -1.42 2.61 -16.94
N LEU A 247 -2.44 1.93 -16.40
CA LEU A 247 -2.27 1.02 -15.27
C LEU A 247 -1.40 -0.20 -15.63
N GLU A 248 -1.55 -0.79 -16.82
CA GLU A 248 -0.66 -1.88 -17.27
C GLU A 248 0.81 -1.45 -17.29
N VAL A 249 1.10 -0.22 -17.75
CA VAL A 249 2.45 0.33 -17.77
C VAL A 249 2.96 0.58 -16.35
N ALA A 250 2.12 1.10 -15.46
CA ALA A 250 2.47 1.30 -14.06
C ALA A 250 2.81 -0.04 -13.38
N ILE A 251 1.99 -1.08 -13.56
CA ILE A 251 2.21 -2.42 -13.03
C ILE A 251 3.54 -3.00 -13.53
N ALA A 252 3.84 -2.85 -14.84
CA ALA A 252 5.11 -3.30 -15.41
C ALA A 252 6.30 -2.62 -14.73
N ASN A 253 6.24 -1.29 -14.54
CA ASN A 253 7.30 -0.54 -13.86
C ASN A 253 7.44 -0.90 -12.38
N ASP A 254 6.32 -1.15 -11.68
CA ASP A 254 6.32 -1.58 -10.27
C ASP A 254 6.99 -2.95 -10.11
N ILE A 255 6.73 -3.88 -11.03
CA ILE A 255 7.34 -5.21 -11.06
C ILE A 255 8.84 -5.11 -11.35
N ASP A 256 9.23 -4.36 -12.37
CA ASP A 256 10.65 -4.14 -12.71
C ASP A 256 11.41 -3.53 -11.52
N THR A 257 10.82 -2.50 -10.90
CA THR A 257 11.35 -1.88 -9.68
C THR A 257 11.48 -2.89 -8.54
N GLY A 258 10.45 -3.70 -8.29
CA GLY A 258 10.46 -4.71 -7.22
C GLY A 258 11.54 -5.77 -7.43
N ILE A 259 11.69 -6.29 -8.66
CA ILE A 259 12.75 -7.25 -9.02
C ILE A 259 14.13 -6.62 -8.81
N GLY A 260 14.33 -5.38 -9.28
CA GLY A 260 15.58 -4.65 -9.12
C GLY A 260 15.93 -4.40 -7.65
N MET A 261 14.95 -3.99 -6.83
CA MET A 261 15.13 -3.78 -5.39
C MET A 261 15.50 -5.09 -4.67
N LEU A 262 14.88 -6.20 -5.02
CA LEU A 262 15.15 -7.51 -4.43
C LEU A 262 16.56 -8.00 -4.77
N SER A 263 16.95 -7.89 -6.03
CA SER A 263 18.30 -8.23 -6.51
C SER A 263 19.37 -7.37 -5.81
N SER A 264 19.17 -6.04 -5.82
CA SER A 264 20.10 -5.09 -5.19
C SER A 264 20.19 -5.27 -3.67
N ALA A 265 19.09 -5.56 -2.98
CA ALA A 265 19.12 -5.83 -1.55
C ALA A 265 19.87 -7.13 -1.24
N THR A 266 19.71 -8.16 -2.08
CA THR A 266 20.44 -9.44 -1.93
C THR A 266 21.95 -9.25 -2.13
N GLU A 267 22.35 -8.52 -3.18
CA GLU A 267 23.76 -8.23 -3.46
C GLU A 267 24.39 -7.40 -2.33
N ARG A 268 23.73 -6.30 -1.93
CA ARG A 268 24.20 -5.45 -0.84
C ARG A 268 24.31 -6.21 0.47
N TRP A 269 23.36 -7.10 0.77
CA TRP A 269 23.43 -7.93 1.96
C TRP A 269 24.70 -8.80 1.97
N THR A 270 24.99 -9.49 0.87
CA THR A 270 26.22 -10.31 0.73
C THR A 270 27.48 -9.46 0.94
N LEU A 271 27.57 -8.29 0.29
CA LEU A 271 28.71 -7.39 0.44
C LEU A 271 28.88 -6.89 1.88
N TRP A 272 27.78 -6.49 2.53
CA TRP A 272 27.81 -6.02 3.92
C TRP A 272 28.14 -7.14 4.90
N GLN A 273 27.80 -8.39 4.61
CA GLN A 273 28.24 -9.52 5.42
C GLN A 273 29.76 -9.67 5.40
N GLU A 274 30.40 -9.59 4.22
CA GLU A 274 31.85 -9.62 4.13
C GLU A 274 32.51 -8.44 4.86
N VAL A 275 31.93 -7.23 4.73
CA VAL A 275 32.42 -6.04 5.44
C VAL A 275 32.31 -6.23 6.95
N ALA A 276 31.17 -6.71 7.45
CA ALA A 276 30.97 -6.94 8.88
C ALA A 276 31.95 -7.99 9.43
N GLU A 277 32.21 -9.06 8.69
CA GLU A 277 33.21 -10.07 9.07
C GLU A 277 34.63 -9.48 9.09
N ARG A 278 34.99 -8.69 8.07
CA ARG A 278 36.33 -8.06 7.99
C ARG A 278 36.54 -7.03 9.09
N GLU A 279 35.54 -6.18 9.38
CA GLU A 279 35.61 -5.20 10.47
C GLU A 279 35.73 -5.88 11.84
N GLN A 280 35.02 -6.99 12.05
CA GLN A 280 35.13 -7.79 13.27
C GLN A 280 36.55 -8.36 13.45
N ARG A 281 37.15 -8.94 12.39
CA ARG A 281 38.53 -9.45 12.43
C ARG A 281 39.55 -8.32 12.67
N GLN A 282 39.34 -7.15 12.06
CA GLN A 282 40.20 -5.99 12.28
C GLN A 282 40.14 -5.51 13.73
N LEU A 283 38.95 -5.49 14.33
CA LEU A 283 38.79 -5.16 15.75
C LEU A 283 39.57 -6.13 16.64
N GLU A 284 39.52 -7.44 16.37
CA GLU A 284 40.25 -8.46 17.14
C GLU A 284 41.78 -8.29 17.04
N LEU A 285 42.27 -7.99 15.83
CA LEU A 285 43.68 -7.68 15.62
C LEU A 285 44.09 -6.41 16.36
N GLU A 286 43.26 -5.37 16.34
CA GLU A 286 43.57 -4.10 16.99
C GLU A 286 43.57 -4.25 18.52
N ARG A 287 42.64 -5.01 19.10
CA ARG A 287 42.65 -5.39 20.52
C ARG A 287 43.95 -6.10 20.92
N THR A 288 44.43 -7.00 20.05
CA THR A 288 45.72 -7.68 20.26
C THR A 288 46.89 -6.68 20.24
N ARG A 289 46.89 -5.72 19.30
CA ARG A 289 47.91 -4.67 19.23
C ARG A 289 47.89 -3.75 20.43
N LEU A 290 46.70 -3.38 20.95
CA LEU A 290 46.58 -2.61 22.19
C LEU A 290 47.21 -3.35 23.37
N SER A 291 46.93 -4.65 23.52
CA SER A 291 47.52 -5.46 24.60
C SER A 291 49.06 -5.53 24.53
N ALA A 292 49.62 -5.43 23.32
CA ALA A 292 51.07 -5.36 23.08
C ALA A 292 51.64 -3.93 23.12
N GLY A 293 50.83 -2.91 23.45
CA GLY A 293 51.25 -1.50 23.50
C GLY A 293 51.53 -0.86 22.13
N ARG A 294 50.99 -1.42 21.03
CA ARG A 294 51.20 -0.98 19.63
C ARG A 294 49.96 -0.35 18.99
N SER A 295 49.00 0.07 19.80
CA SER A 295 47.74 0.71 19.41
C SER A 295 47.36 1.76 20.46
N ASP A 296 46.39 2.62 20.13
CA ASP A 296 45.83 3.63 21.01
C ASP A 296 44.33 3.39 21.26
N MET A 297 43.80 4.04 22.29
CA MET A 297 42.42 3.83 22.74
C MET A 297 41.39 4.33 21.71
N ARG A 298 41.74 5.38 20.98
CA ARG A 298 40.92 6.01 19.95
C ARG A 298 40.75 5.08 18.75
N GLU A 299 41.80 4.37 18.34
CA GLU A 299 41.73 3.39 17.27
C GLU A 299 40.83 2.21 17.67
N ILE A 300 40.89 1.76 18.93
CA ILE A 300 39.95 0.73 19.43
C ILE A 300 38.51 1.23 19.39
N LEU A 301 38.24 2.45 19.87
CA LEU A 301 36.92 3.07 19.80
C LEU A 301 36.40 3.09 18.37
N LEU A 302 37.22 3.55 17.42
CA LEU A 302 36.88 3.64 16.01
C LEU A 302 36.58 2.26 15.39
N ARG A 303 37.39 1.23 15.71
CA ARG A 303 37.19 -0.13 15.20
C ARG A 303 35.95 -0.80 15.77
N GLU A 304 35.70 -0.63 17.07
CA GLU A 304 34.47 -1.14 17.68
C GLU A 304 33.24 -0.47 17.08
N GLU A 305 33.27 0.85 16.91
CA GLU A 305 32.17 1.57 16.26
C GLU A 305 31.93 1.08 14.82
N ARG A 306 32.98 0.91 14.02
CA ARG A 306 32.86 0.38 12.64
C ARG A 306 32.28 -1.03 12.62
N ALA A 307 32.71 -1.91 13.50
CA ALA A 307 32.15 -3.26 13.61
C ALA A 307 30.66 -3.24 13.99
N ILE A 308 30.27 -2.40 14.96
CA ILE A 308 28.86 -2.21 15.35
C ILE A 308 28.02 -1.69 14.16
N ASN A 309 28.52 -0.66 13.47
CA ASN A 309 27.83 -0.06 12.31
C ASN A 309 27.71 -1.05 11.14
N ALA A 310 28.75 -1.83 10.86
CA ALA A 310 28.73 -2.81 9.78
C ALA A 310 27.70 -3.93 10.05
N ARG A 311 27.59 -4.40 11.31
CA ARG A 311 26.53 -5.35 11.68
C ARG A 311 25.14 -4.76 11.54
N LEU A 312 24.94 -3.50 11.93
CA LEU A 312 23.66 -2.82 11.73
C LEU A 312 23.33 -2.67 10.23
N ALA A 313 24.32 -2.38 9.39
CA ALA A 313 24.12 -2.30 7.94
C ALA A 313 23.67 -3.63 7.33
N VAL A 314 24.16 -4.78 7.82
CA VAL A 314 23.67 -6.11 7.42
C VAL A 314 22.17 -6.26 7.75
N VAL A 315 21.78 -5.90 8.97
CA VAL A 315 20.38 -5.93 9.42
C VAL A 315 19.50 -5.03 8.56
N GLU A 316 19.96 -3.83 8.23
CA GLU A 316 19.27 -2.91 7.32
C GLU A 316 19.01 -3.55 5.95
N GLN A 317 19.98 -4.28 5.39
CA GLN A 317 19.77 -4.97 4.11
C GLN A 317 18.80 -6.15 4.21
N GLN A 318 18.77 -6.88 5.33
CA GLN A 318 17.78 -7.95 5.55
C GLN A 318 16.35 -7.40 5.57
N VAL A 319 16.15 -6.28 6.28
CA VAL A 319 14.87 -5.60 6.33
C VAL A 319 14.52 -5.01 4.95
N ALA A 320 15.46 -4.40 4.25
CA ALA A 320 15.26 -3.88 2.90
C ALA A 320 14.86 -4.98 1.91
N TRP A 321 15.50 -6.15 1.97
CA TRP A 321 15.15 -7.31 1.17
C TRP A 321 13.72 -7.77 1.44
N SER A 322 13.31 -7.85 2.71
CA SER A 322 11.96 -8.27 3.08
C SER A 322 10.89 -7.30 2.61
N LYS A 323 11.21 -6.00 2.64
CA LYS A 323 10.31 -5.00 2.06
C LYS A 323 10.23 -5.10 0.54
N ALA A 324 11.34 -5.38 -0.14
CA ALA A 324 11.33 -5.59 -1.58
C ALA A 324 10.52 -6.84 -1.97
N ASP A 325 10.60 -7.91 -1.19
CA ASP A 325 9.79 -9.13 -1.35
C ASP A 325 8.29 -8.83 -1.24
N ILE A 326 7.88 -8.14 -0.18
CA ILE A 326 6.48 -7.72 0.03
C ILE A 326 6.00 -6.77 -1.06
N LEU A 327 6.84 -5.83 -1.51
CA LEU A 327 6.52 -4.92 -2.61
C LEU A 327 6.28 -5.69 -3.91
N LEU A 328 7.11 -6.70 -4.20
CA LEU A 328 6.96 -7.54 -5.39
C LEU A 328 5.72 -8.43 -5.30
N GLU A 329 5.40 -9.02 -4.14
CA GLU A 329 4.16 -9.76 -3.91
C GLU A 329 2.92 -8.88 -4.09
N ALA A 330 2.96 -7.64 -3.59
CA ALA A 330 1.91 -6.65 -3.80
C ALA A 330 1.79 -6.28 -5.28
N ALA A 331 2.91 -6.06 -5.95
CA ALA A 331 2.95 -5.74 -7.38
C ALA A 331 2.35 -6.86 -8.24
N GLN A 332 2.46 -8.12 -7.80
CA GLN A 332 1.89 -9.30 -8.46
C GLN A 332 0.44 -9.60 -8.06
N GLY A 333 -0.14 -8.87 -7.10
CA GLY A 333 -1.48 -9.14 -6.57
C GLY A 333 -1.55 -10.44 -5.75
N GLN A 334 -0.46 -10.85 -5.11
CA GLN A 334 -0.38 -12.08 -4.30
C GLN A 334 -0.27 -11.83 -2.80
N LEU A 335 -0.08 -10.58 -2.37
CA LEU A 335 0.18 -10.25 -0.97
C LEU A 335 -0.88 -10.82 -0.02
N LEU A 336 -2.17 -10.77 -0.37
CA LEU A 336 -3.25 -11.27 0.48
C LEU A 336 -3.24 -12.80 0.61
N ASP A 337 -2.75 -13.54 -0.38
CA ASP A 337 -2.68 -15.01 -0.33
C ASP A 337 -1.71 -15.50 0.75
N ARG A 338 -0.74 -14.66 1.14
CA ARG A 338 0.24 -14.97 2.19
C ARG A 338 -0.33 -14.90 3.60
N TRP A 339 -1.40 -14.11 3.79
CA TRP A 339 -1.95 -13.77 5.11
C TRP A 339 -3.44 -14.16 5.29
N ARG A 340 -4.03 -14.83 4.30
CA ARG A 340 -5.34 -15.51 4.40
C ARG A 340 -5.19 -16.92 4.96
#